data_AF-J9FAN1-F1
#
_entry.id   AF-J9FAN1-F1
#
_cell.length_a   1.000
_cell.length_b   1.000
_cell.length_c   1.000
_cell.angle_alpha   90.00
_cell.angle_beta   90.00
_cell.angle_gamma   90.00
#
_symmetry.space_group_name_H-M   'P 1'
#
loop_
_entity.id
_entity.type
_entity.pdbx_description
1 polymer ?
#
loop_
_entity_poly.entity_id
_entity_poly.type
_entity_poly.pdbx_seq_one_letter_code
_entity_poly.pdbx_strand_id
1 'polypeptide(L)'
;RDDHSFSAFGQSDKHGSTWLTAFVVRSFKQAQQFIFIDEHILQESIAFLNAQQQQENGAFAERGEVHHKAIQGGAAEGGVPLTAYVYVALLENGVRDDKAQYYLEQHLDEIGDDPYALAIVTYAFHLANSSRKEEALEMLESQ
;
A
#
# COMPACT_ATOMS: atom_id res chain seq x y z
N ARG A 1 -16.16 -4.99 6.47
CA ARG A 1 -16.29 -5.62 7.81
C ARG A 1 -16.67 -4.54 8.82
N ASP A 2 -16.95 -4.86 10.09
CA ASP A 2 -17.40 -3.85 11.07
C ASP A 2 -16.32 -2.82 11.43
N ASP A 3 -15.06 -3.13 11.12
CA ASP A 3 -13.89 -2.23 11.23
C ASP A 3 -13.55 -1.55 9.89
N HIS A 4 -14.46 -1.58 8.91
CA HIS A 4 -14.32 -0.97 7.58
C HIS A 4 -13.13 -1.48 6.75
N SER A 5 -12.59 -2.65 7.13
CA SER A 5 -11.65 -3.42 6.33
C SER A 5 -12.35 -4.35 5.33
N PHE A 6 -11.58 -4.79 4.34
CA PHE A 6 -11.97 -5.81 3.36
C PHE A 6 -11.18 -7.11 3.59
N SER A 7 -11.83 -8.25 3.41
CA SER A 7 -11.17 -9.56 3.39
C SER A 7 -11.83 -10.46 2.35
N ALA A 8 -11.13 -11.52 1.93
CA ALA A 8 -11.61 -12.41 0.86
C ALA A 8 -12.88 -13.18 1.25
N PHE A 9 -13.02 -13.53 2.54
CA PHE A 9 -14.18 -14.25 3.06
C PHE A 9 -15.04 -13.42 4.02
N GLY A 10 -14.90 -12.10 3.97
CA GLY A 10 -15.70 -11.18 4.77
C GLY A 10 -15.60 -11.50 6.26
N GLN A 11 -16.74 -11.61 6.95
CA GLN A 11 -16.78 -11.82 8.41
C GLN A 11 -16.29 -13.20 8.87
N SER A 12 -16.04 -14.14 7.96
CA SER A 12 -15.45 -15.44 8.31
C SER A 12 -13.96 -15.36 8.63
N ASP A 13 -13.26 -14.33 8.14
CA ASP A 13 -11.85 -14.11 8.47
C ASP A 13 -11.70 -13.45 9.85
N LYS A 14 -10.65 -13.82 10.60
CA LYS A 14 -10.39 -13.22 11.92
C LYS A 14 -10.02 -11.74 11.84
N HIS A 15 -9.33 -11.35 10.77
CA HIS A 15 -8.83 -10.01 10.54
C HIS A 15 -9.06 -9.58 9.09
N GLY A 16 -9.27 -8.28 8.87
CA GLY A 16 -9.23 -7.70 7.53
C GLY A 16 -7.83 -7.75 6.93
N SER A 17 -7.73 -7.82 5.60
CA SER A 17 -6.44 -7.73 4.91
C SER A 17 -6.07 -6.28 4.65
N THR A 18 -4.86 -5.92 5.02
CA THR A 18 -4.27 -4.60 4.75
C THR A 18 -4.12 -4.39 3.26
N TRP A 19 -3.54 -5.37 2.55
CA TRP A 19 -3.34 -5.29 1.11
C TRP A 19 -4.67 -5.18 0.36
N LEU A 20 -5.66 -6.03 0.69
CA LEU A 20 -6.95 -6.00 0.02
C LEU A 20 -7.71 -4.71 0.29
N THR A 21 -7.63 -4.19 1.52
CA THR A 21 -8.25 -2.91 1.86
C THR A 21 -7.61 -1.77 1.07
N ALA A 22 -6.28 -1.74 0.93
CA ALA A 22 -5.59 -0.76 0.09
C ALA A 22 -5.96 -0.88 -1.39
N PHE A 23 -6.07 -2.11 -1.91
CA PHE A 23 -6.53 -2.37 -3.27
C PHE A 23 -7.93 -1.80 -3.53
N VAL A 24 -8.87 -2.03 -2.60
CA VAL A 24 -10.24 -1.53 -2.73
C VAL A 24 -10.28 -0.01 -2.63
N VAL A 25 -9.60 0.59 -1.65
CA VAL A 25 -9.51 2.05 -1.48
C VAL A 25 -8.97 2.72 -2.75
N ARG A 26 -7.90 2.17 -3.33
CA ARG A 26 -7.31 2.64 -4.59
C ARG A 26 -8.31 2.53 -5.75
N SER A 27 -8.93 1.36 -5.91
CA SER A 27 -9.89 1.09 -6.99
C SER A 27 -11.12 2.01 -6.90
N PHE A 28 -11.64 2.22 -5.69
CA PHE A 28 -12.76 3.13 -5.44
C PHE A 28 -12.40 4.58 -5.76
N LYS A 29 -11.21 5.03 -5.35
CA LYS A 29 -10.73 6.37 -5.68
C LYS A 29 -10.63 6.59 -7.19
N GLN A 30 -10.13 5.60 -7.93
CA GLN A 30 -10.05 5.66 -9.39
C GLN A 30 -11.45 5.62 -10.05
N ALA A 31 -12.40 4.87 -9.48
CA ALA A 31 -13.77 4.77 -9.97
C ALA A 31 -14.62 6.02 -9.70
N GLN A 32 -14.29 6.83 -8.69
CA GLN A 32 -15.01 8.07 -8.33
C GLN A 32 -15.19 9.05 -9.49
N GLN A 33 -14.30 9.01 -10.50
CA GLN A 33 -14.43 9.86 -11.69
C GLN A 33 -15.56 9.42 -12.64
N PHE A 34 -16.08 8.20 -12.48
CA PHE A 34 -17.07 7.59 -13.38
C PHE A 34 -18.39 7.25 -12.68
N ILE A 35 -18.34 6.86 -11.40
CA ILE A 35 -19.49 6.44 -10.61
C ILE A 35 -19.46 7.06 -9.22
N PHE A 36 -20.63 7.20 -8.61
CA PHE A 36 -20.72 7.64 -7.22
C PHE A 36 -20.12 6.58 -6.28
N ILE A 37 -19.19 7.00 -5.44
CA ILE A 37 -18.65 6.23 -4.32
C ILE A 37 -18.77 7.12 -3.08
N ASP A 38 -19.32 6.56 -2.01
CA ASP A 38 -19.44 7.25 -0.73
C ASP A 38 -18.05 7.53 -0.13
N GLU A 39 -17.73 8.79 0.09
CA GLU A 39 -16.46 9.23 0.67
C GLU A 39 -16.27 8.73 2.10
N HIS A 40 -17.36 8.49 2.84
CA HIS A 40 -17.28 7.98 4.21
C HIS A 40 -16.63 6.59 4.24
N ILE A 41 -16.97 5.72 3.29
CA ILE A 41 -16.38 4.39 3.17
C ILE A 41 -14.87 4.50 2.93
N LEU A 42 -14.44 5.42 2.07
CA LEU A 42 -13.01 5.65 1.84
C LEU A 42 -12.29 6.14 3.10
N GLN A 43 -12.87 7.12 3.81
CA GLN A 43 -12.29 7.68 5.03
C GLN A 43 -12.12 6.63 6.13
N GLU A 44 -13.13 5.79 6.34
CA GLU A 44 -13.08 4.73 7.36
C GLU A 44 -12.10 3.62 6.98
N SER A 45 -12.05 3.22 5.71
CA SER A 45 -11.05 2.25 5.24
C SER A 45 -9.63 2.79 5.29
N ILE A 46 -9.42 4.08 5.04
CA ILE A 46 -8.13 4.75 5.24
C ILE A 46 -7.75 4.76 6.73
N ALA A 47 -8.71 5.05 7.62
CA ALA A 47 -8.47 4.98 9.06
C ALA A 47 -8.06 3.57 9.51
N PHE A 48 -8.70 2.54 8.96
CA PHE A 48 -8.28 1.14 9.17
C PHE A 48 -6.84 0.90 8.70
N LEU A 49 -6.46 1.37 7.51
CA LEU A 49 -5.09 1.21 6.98
C LEU A 49 -4.07 1.87 7.89
N ASN A 50 -4.31 3.12 8.31
CA ASN A 50 -3.42 3.85 9.23
C ASN A 50 -3.23 3.09 10.56
N ALA A 51 -4.25 2.38 11.06
CA ALA A 51 -4.14 1.55 12.26
C ALA A 51 -3.26 0.29 12.07
N GLN A 52 -2.92 -0.07 10.82
CA GLN A 52 -1.98 -1.16 10.51
C GLN A 52 -0.52 -0.70 10.43
N GLN A 53 -0.25 0.61 10.52
CA GLN A 53 1.10 1.15 10.50
C GLN A 53 1.84 0.86 11.82
N GLN A 54 3.04 0.28 11.69
CA GLN A 54 3.96 0.04 12.79
C GLN A 54 4.58 1.36 13.26
N GLN A 55 4.53 1.62 14.57
CA GLN A 55 4.98 2.90 15.12
C GLN A 55 6.50 3.02 15.17
N GLU A 56 7.20 1.88 15.19
CA GLU A 56 8.65 1.80 15.34
C GLU A 56 9.40 2.23 14.07
N ASN A 57 8.88 1.87 12.89
CA ASN A 57 9.58 2.03 11.62
C ASN A 57 8.73 2.63 10.49
N GLY A 58 7.41 2.78 10.64
CA GLY A 58 6.52 3.32 9.59
C GLY A 58 6.03 2.30 8.56
N ALA A 59 6.43 1.03 8.66
CA ALA A 59 5.98 -0.04 7.77
C ALA A 59 4.51 -0.42 8.03
N PHE A 60 3.84 -0.94 7.00
CA PHE A 60 2.51 -1.54 7.17
C PHE A 60 2.61 -3.05 7.33
N ALA A 61 1.85 -3.60 8.28
CA ALA A 61 1.76 -5.03 8.50
C ALA A 61 0.52 -5.63 7.81
N GLU A 62 0.67 -6.80 7.20
CA GLU A 62 -0.48 -7.62 6.79
C GLU A 62 -0.98 -8.42 8.00
N ARG A 63 -2.23 -8.20 8.41
CA ARG A 63 -2.86 -8.91 9.54
C ARG A 63 -3.93 -9.91 9.09
N GLY A 64 -4.44 -9.77 7.86
CA GLY A 64 -5.46 -10.65 7.31
C GLY A 64 -4.87 -11.82 6.53
N GLU A 65 -5.65 -12.87 6.34
CA GLU A 65 -5.28 -13.97 5.45
C GLU A 65 -5.64 -13.59 4.00
N VAL A 66 -4.63 -13.64 3.10
CA VAL A 66 -4.86 -13.55 1.66
C VAL A 66 -4.43 -14.87 1.04
N HIS A 67 -5.40 -15.65 0.57
CA HIS A 67 -5.17 -17.01 0.10
C HIS A 67 -4.54 -17.06 -1.30
N HIS A 68 -4.71 -16.01 -2.11
CA HIS A 68 -4.10 -15.88 -3.44
C HIS A 68 -2.92 -14.91 -3.43
N LYS A 69 -1.79 -15.35 -2.86
CA LYS A 69 -0.54 -14.57 -2.78
C LYS A 69 0.01 -14.09 -4.13
N ALA A 70 -0.30 -14.81 -5.21
CA ALA A 70 0.11 -14.44 -6.57
C ALA A 70 -0.48 -13.09 -7.03
N ILE A 71 -1.66 -12.71 -6.53
CA ILE A 71 -2.31 -11.43 -6.88
C ILE A 71 -1.66 -10.25 -6.12
N GLN A 72 -0.95 -10.53 -5.03
CA GLN A 72 -0.30 -9.50 -4.21
C GLN A 72 1.07 -9.10 -4.76
N GLY A 73 1.59 -9.78 -5.79
CA GLY A 73 2.82 -9.44 -6.50
C GLY A 73 4.11 -9.46 -5.67
N GLY A 74 4.09 -9.90 -4.41
CA GLY A 74 5.21 -9.77 -3.47
C GLY A 74 4.83 -9.01 -2.18
N ALA A 75 3.71 -8.28 -2.17
CA ALA A 75 3.16 -7.63 -0.97
C ALA A 75 2.54 -8.61 0.05
N ALA A 76 2.47 -9.91 -0.29
CA ALA A 76 1.91 -10.95 0.57
C ALA A 76 2.71 -11.18 1.86
N GLU A 77 3.99 -10.80 1.88
CA GLU A 77 4.89 -11.02 3.01
C GLU A 77 5.03 -9.78 3.91
N GLY A 78 4.34 -8.68 3.58
CA GLY A 78 4.52 -7.40 4.25
C GLY A 78 5.74 -6.63 3.74
N GLY A 79 6.37 -5.86 4.63
CA GLY A 79 7.64 -5.17 4.34
C GLY A 79 7.52 -4.06 3.29
N VAL A 80 8.57 -3.90 2.48
CA VAL A 80 8.71 -2.82 1.48
C VAL A 80 7.59 -2.83 0.43
N PRO A 81 7.26 -3.97 -0.24
CA PRO A 81 6.25 -3.94 -1.31
C PRO A 81 4.85 -3.63 -0.78
N LEU A 82 4.49 -4.15 0.40
CA LEU A 82 3.20 -3.82 1.03
C LEU A 82 3.14 -2.35 1.43
N THR A 83 4.20 -1.85 2.07
CA THR A 83 4.26 -0.45 2.52
C THR A 83 4.14 0.51 1.34
N ALA A 84 4.85 0.23 0.23
CA ALA A 84 4.74 0.99 -0.99
C ALA A 84 3.33 0.94 -1.58
N TYR A 85 2.72 -0.24 -1.61
CA TYR A 85 1.36 -0.41 -2.14
C TYR A 85 0.32 0.37 -1.33
N VAL A 86 0.37 0.27 0.01
CA VAL A 86 -0.52 1.02 0.90
C VAL A 86 -0.27 2.52 0.74
N TYR A 87 0.99 2.95 0.68
CA TYR A 87 1.34 4.36 0.54
C TYR A 87 0.81 4.95 -0.77
N VAL A 88 0.91 4.21 -1.89
CA VAL A 88 0.29 4.60 -3.16
C VAL A 88 -1.22 4.79 -3.02
N ALA A 89 -1.92 3.89 -2.34
CA ALA A 89 -3.37 4.00 -2.12
C ALA A 89 -3.73 5.25 -1.28
N LEU A 90 -2.91 5.56 -0.26
CA LEU A 90 -3.06 6.78 0.55
C LEU A 90 -2.81 8.05 -0.28
N LEU A 91 -1.73 8.09 -1.07
CA LEU A 91 -1.38 9.23 -1.92
C LEU A 91 -2.44 9.52 -2.98
N GLU A 92 -2.98 8.49 -3.66
CA GLU A 92 -4.07 8.66 -4.63
C GLU A 92 -5.35 9.21 -3.98
N ASN A 93 -5.52 9.01 -2.67
CA ASN A 93 -6.60 9.59 -1.86
C ASN A 93 -6.23 10.92 -1.19
N GLY A 94 -5.07 11.51 -1.52
CA GLY A 94 -4.64 12.81 -0.98
C GLY A 94 -4.08 12.75 0.44
N VAL A 95 -3.77 11.57 0.95
CA VAL A 95 -3.21 11.35 2.28
C VAL A 95 -1.70 11.17 2.16
N ARG A 96 -0.93 12.11 2.73
CA ARG A 96 0.53 11.99 2.86
C ARG A 96 0.88 11.25 4.15
N ASP A 97 1.90 10.41 4.07
CA ASP A 97 2.42 9.62 5.18
C ASP A 97 3.95 9.65 5.15
N ASP A 98 4.52 10.58 5.91
CA ASP A 98 5.97 10.79 5.96
C ASP A 98 6.71 9.60 6.55
N LYS A 99 6.06 8.81 7.42
CA LYS A 99 6.67 7.61 8.03
C LYS A 99 6.78 6.49 6.99
N ALA A 100 5.74 6.28 6.20
CA ALA A 100 5.78 5.32 5.10
C ALA A 100 6.82 5.71 4.07
N GLN A 101 6.88 6.99 3.68
CA GLN A 101 7.90 7.49 2.77
C GLN A 101 9.31 7.26 3.33
N TYR A 102 9.56 7.66 4.58
CA TYR A 102 10.86 7.49 5.23
C TYR A 102 11.26 6.01 5.29
N TYR A 103 10.33 5.12 5.64
CA TYR A 103 10.59 3.67 5.64
C TYR A 103 11.08 3.18 4.28
N LEU A 104 10.36 3.53 3.20
CA LEU A 104 10.73 3.13 1.84
C LEU A 104 12.06 3.74 1.41
N GLU A 105 12.31 5.00 1.75
CA GLU A 105 13.58 5.67 1.47
C GLU A 105 14.75 4.99 2.20
N GLN A 106 14.57 4.44 3.39
CA GLN A 106 15.65 3.73 4.10
C GLN A 106 15.92 2.33 3.55
N HIS A 107 14.93 1.68 2.94
CA HIS A 107 15.03 0.28 2.50
C HIS A 107 15.14 0.13 0.97
N LEU A 108 15.31 1.22 0.21
CA LEU A 108 15.44 1.17 -1.25
C LEU A 108 16.59 0.25 -1.69
N ASP A 109 17.74 0.37 -1.04
CA ASP A 109 18.94 -0.41 -1.36
C ASP A 109 18.80 -1.90 -0.99
N GLU A 110 17.85 -2.23 -0.11
CA GLU A 110 17.58 -3.59 0.35
C GLU A 110 16.68 -4.37 -0.62
N ILE A 111 16.03 -3.69 -1.57
CA ILE A 111 15.12 -4.32 -2.55
C ILE A 111 15.86 -5.31 -3.46
N GLY A 112 17.12 -5.04 -3.79
CA GLY A 112 17.91 -5.86 -4.71
C GLY A 112 17.27 -5.96 -6.10
N ASP A 113 17.26 -7.16 -6.66
CA ASP A 113 16.77 -7.46 -8.02
C ASP A 113 15.29 -7.92 -8.04
N ASP A 114 14.45 -7.42 -7.13
CA ASP A 114 12.99 -7.64 -7.19
C ASP A 114 12.34 -6.56 -8.07
N PRO A 115 12.03 -6.84 -9.36
CA PRO A 115 11.51 -5.84 -10.27
C PRO A 115 10.11 -5.34 -9.85
N TYR A 116 9.32 -6.16 -9.16
CA TYR A 116 8.00 -5.74 -8.70
C TYR A 116 8.12 -4.75 -7.55
N ALA A 117 8.91 -5.09 -6.53
CA ALA A 117 9.15 -4.22 -5.39
C ALA A 117 9.75 -2.89 -5.83
N LEU A 118 10.71 -2.92 -6.76
CA LEU A 118 11.35 -1.73 -7.28
C LEU A 118 10.38 -0.86 -8.10
N ALA A 119 9.53 -1.48 -8.93
CA ALA A 119 8.53 -0.75 -9.71
C ALA A 119 7.49 -0.04 -8.82
N ILE A 120 6.94 -0.73 -7.82
CA ILE A 120 5.92 -0.14 -6.93
C ILE A 120 6.52 0.97 -6.05
N VAL A 121 7.77 0.81 -5.57
CA VAL A 121 8.48 1.83 -4.78
C VAL A 121 8.79 3.05 -5.62
N THR A 122 9.32 2.84 -6.84
CA THR A 122 9.58 3.93 -7.79
C THR A 122 8.31 4.73 -8.06
N TYR A 123 7.20 4.06 -8.33
CA TYR A 123 5.91 4.73 -8.53
C TYR A 123 5.47 5.53 -7.28
N ALA A 124 5.58 4.94 -6.09
CA ALA A 124 5.27 5.62 -4.83
C ALA A 124 6.11 6.90 -4.64
N PHE A 125 7.41 6.84 -4.91
CA PHE A 125 8.32 7.98 -4.81
C PHE A 125 8.00 9.10 -5.80
N HIS A 126 7.65 8.77 -7.04
CA HIS A 126 7.22 9.76 -8.01
C HIS A 126 5.90 10.43 -7.62
N LEU A 127 4.92 9.67 -7.09
CA LEU A 127 3.67 10.25 -6.56
C LEU A 127 3.91 11.16 -5.35
N ALA A 128 4.81 10.76 -4.44
CA ALA A 128 5.11 11.52 -3.22
C ALA A 128 6.02 12.74 -3.45
N ASN A 129 6.72 12.76 -4.59
CA ASN A 129 7.86 13.64 -4.88
C ASN A 129 9.00 13.45 -3.86
N SER A 130 9.40 12.20 -3.63
CA SER A 130 10.53 11.82 -2.77
C SER A 130 11.87 12.30 -3.34
N SER A 131 12.85 12.48 -2.45
CA SER A 131 14.24 12.79 -2.82
C SER A 131 14.95 11.64 -3.53
N ARG A 132 14.55 10.38 -3.29
CA ARG A 132 15.16 9.17 -3.89
C ARG A 132 14.44 8.68 -5.16
N LYS A 133 13.50 9.46 -5.72
CA LYS A 133 12.70 9.02 -6.88
C LYS A 133 13.53 8.71 -8.13
N GLU A 134 14.54 9.55 -8.43
CA GLU A 134 15.39 9.37 -9.61
C GLU A 134 16.31 8.16 -9.44
N GLU A 135 16.86 7.98 -8.23
CA GLU A 135 17.68 6.82 -7.88
C GLU A 135 16.89 5.51 -8.02
N ALA A 136 15.66 5.47 -7.51
CA ALA A 136 14.79 4.30 -7.66
C ALA A 136 14.47 3.99 -9.14
N LEU A 137 14.26 5.03 -9.95
CA LEU A 137 14.05 4.88 -11.40
C LEU A 137 15.30 4.34 -12.11
N GLU A 138 16.48 4.87 -11.80
CA GLU A 138 17.75 4.37 -12.36
C GLU A 138 17.98 2.89 -12.01
N MET A 139 17.71 2.50 -10.76
CA MET A 139 17.77 1.09 -10.34
C MET A 139 16.79 0.24 -11.14
N LEU A 140 15.55 0.72 -11.37
CA LEU A 140 14.52 -0.02 -12.12
C LEU A 140 14.88 -0.20 -13.59
N GLU A 141 15.48 0.82 -14.22
CA GLU A 141 15.92 0.77 -15.61
C GLU A 141 17.15 -0.11 -15.82
N SER A 142 17.90 -0.40 -14.75
CA SER A 142 19.08 -1.27 -14.78
C SER A 142 18.79 -2.78 -14.66
N GLN A 143 17.51 -3.16 -14.51
CA GLN A 143 17.04 -4.55 -14.44
C GLN A 143 17.10 -5.30 -15.78
#